data_AF-A0A167GAC4-F1
#
_entry.id   AF-A0A167GAC4-F1
#
_cell.length_a   1.000
_cell.length_b   1.000
_cell.length_c   1.000
_cell.angle_alpha   90.00
_cell.angle_beta   90.00
_cell.angle_gamma   90.00
#
_symmetry.space_group_name_H-M   'P 1'
#
loop_
_entity.id
_entity.type
_entity.pdbx_description
1 polymer ?
#
loop_
_entity_poly.entity_id
_entity_poly.type
_entity_poly.pdbx_seq_one_letter_code
_entity_poly.pdbx_strand_id
1 'polypeptide(L)'
;MEHLENGQWQTVWSAPLTNPEAPVDVLVSNDGHVATLDNWGNYGWGDNVVTLYGTQGQLVRAFGLSDFLPVAYVHALPRSVGSIRWRGEAWIDERDMHLVVAVLVPTADRNSPGINGAPDYVDVRFDLVTGRQLPPTGPVWAEALLRAEAIHQALEKEEAIELAAFVAPLEAPVGNDHMAWLRYLARAYVRLESDGWSTTIAIELPDSSDFEATVDELRGALERSAQDASALSIVIGSPSQDVLLDVLSREAGRLPLAALDGRSVHVATTRRNEAAVRTALAHTGARLTIIDVDTPIPQQPERIERARKDSEKIKEGRGLVEAVMPGKAAGYE
;
A
#
# COMPACT_ATOMS: atom_id res chain seq x y z
N MET A 1 16.21 -33.00 8.36
CA MET A 1 16.88 -32.41 9.53
C MET A 1 17.81 -33.44 10.13
N GLU A 2 18.97 -33.00 10.60
CA GLU A 2 20.04 -33.86 11.10
C GLU A 2 20.40 -33.47 12.55
N HIS A 3 20.71 -34.46 13.37
CA HIS A 3 21.20 -34.30 14.74
C HIS A 3 22.60 -34.92 14.86
N LEU A 4 23.51 -34.24 15.55
CA LEU A 4 24.86 -34.75 15.75
C LEU A 4 24.88 -35.70 16.96
N GLU A 5 24.95 -37.00 16.69
CA GLU A 5 25.05 -38.03 17.72
C GLU A 5 26.36 -38.80 17.57
N ASN A 6 27.15 -38.88 18.64
CA ASN A 6 28.46 -39.56 18.66
C ASN A 6 29.42 -39.11 17.53
N GLY A 7 29.36 -37.82 17.15
CA GLY A 7 30.20 -37.26 16.10
C GLY A 7 29.73 -37.58 14.67
N GLN A 8 28.53 -38.15 14.49
CA GLN A 8 27.91 -38.39 13.20
C GLN A 8 26.58 -37.65 13.08
N TRP A 9 26.37 -37.00 11.93
CA TRP A 9 25.07 -36.42 11.59
C TRP A 9 24.10 -37.55 11.24
N GLN A 10 23.02 -37.66 11.99
CA GLN A 10 21.94 -38.59 11.73
C GLN A 10 20.70 -37.83 11.30
N THR A 11 20.09 -38.26 10.20
CA THR A 11 18.79 -37.73 9.77
C THR A 11 17.72 -38.12 10.79
N VAL A 12 17.21 -37.15 11.54
CA VAL A 12 16.13 -37.35 12.52
C VAL A 12 14.75 -37.15 11.93
N TRP A 13 14.66 -36.45 10.79
CA TRP A 13 13.38 -36.21 10.11
C TRP A 13 13.59 -35.91 8.62
N SER A 14 12.77 -36.50 7.76
CA SER A 14 12.74 -36.21 6.32
C SER A 14 11.37 -36.50 5.73
N ALA A 15 10.68 -35.45 5.28
CA ALA A 15 9.43 -35.55 4.54
C ALA A 15 9.20 -34.30 3.69
N PRO A 16 8.36 -34.38 2.65
CA PRO A 16 7.92 -33.19 1.92
C PRO A 16 7.11 -32.26 2.83
N LEU A 17 7.44 -30.97 2.82
CA LEU A 17 6.65 -29.92 3.46
C LEU A 17 5.50 -29.50 2.55
N THR A 18 4.37 -29.09 3.14
CA THR A 18 3.23 -28.52 2.39
C THR A 18 3.38 -27.03 2.11
N ASN A 19 4.36 -26.38 2.75
CA ASN A 19 4.70 -24.99 2.48
C ASN A 19 5.04 -24.84 0.98
N PRO A 20 4.38 -23.93 0.24
CA PRO A 20 4.66 -23.71 -1.19
C PRO A 20 6.07 -23.12 -1.42
N GLU A 21 6.62 -22.48 -0.39
CA GLU A 21 7.98 -21.94 -0.32
C GLU A 21 8.70 -22.47 0.93
N ALA A 22 9.95 -22.07 1.15
CA ALA A 22 10.65 -22.42 2.38
C ALA A 22 9.96 -21.76 3.60
N PRO A 23 9.77 -22.51 4.70
CA PRO A 23 9.27 -21.92 5.94
C PRO A 23 10.29 -20.95 6.54
N VAL A 24 9.80 -19.97 7.31
CA VAL A 24 10.70 -19.00 7.98
C VAL A 24 11.40 -19.63 9.16
N ASP A 25 10.64 -20.31 10.02
CA ASP A 25 11.18 -21.07 11.14
C ASP A 25 10.71 -22.53 11.08
N VAL A 26 11.56 -23.42 11.59
CA VAL A 26 11.26 -24.84 11.77
C VAL A 26 11.68 -25.24 13.19
N LEU A 27 10.76 -25.84 13.92
CA LEU A 27 10.99 -26.38 15.26
C LEU A 27 10.79 -27.90 15.23
N VAL A 28 11.62 -28.62 15.99
CA VAL A 28 11.56 -30.08 16.10
C VAL A 28 11.56 -30.44 17.57
N SER A 29 10.61 -31.28 17.98
CA SER A 29 10.58 -31.84 19.33
C SER A 29 11.61 -32.95 19.48
N ASN A 30 11.91 -33.35 20.72
CA ASN A 30 12.83 -34.46 20.98
C ASN A 30 12.35 -35.81 20.43
N ASP A 31 11.04 -36.01 20.25
CA ASP A 31 10.45 -37.23 19.70
C ASP A 31 10.19 -37.18 18.18
N GLY A 32 10.54 -36.07 17.53
CA GLY A 32 10.53 -35.92 16.08
C GLY A 32 9.28 -35.27 15.47
N HIS A 33 8.35 -34.73 16.27
CA HIS A 33 7.31 -33.84 15.75
C HIS A 33 7.94 -32.56 15.21
N VAL A 34 7.34 -31.99 14.18
CA VAL A 34 7.86 -30.79 13.52
C VAL A 34 6.77 -29.73 13.42
N ALA A 35 7.14 -28.49 13.71
CA ALA A 35 6.33 -27.33 13.40
C ALA A 35 7.07 -26.41 12.43
N THR A 36 6.37 -25.89 11.43
CA THR A 36 6.88 -24.81 10.57
C THR A 36 6.05 -23.56 10.78
N LEU A 37 6.70 -22.40 10.71
CA LEU A 37 6.09 -21.10 10.89
C LEU A 37 6.35 -20.22 9.67
N ASP A 38 5.26 -19.69 9.12
CA ASP A 38 5.21 -18.80 7.96
C ASP A 38 5.84 -19.38 6.67
N ASN A 39 5.68 -18.63 5.58
CA ASN A 39 6.39 -18.82 4.32
C ASN A 39 7.25 -17.58 4.05
N TRP A 40 8.43 -17.77 3.47
CA TRP A 40 9.38 -16.68 3.21
C TRP A 40 8.79 -15.50 2.42
N GLY A 41 8.04 -15.75 1.35
CA GLY A 41 7.43 -14.70 0.50
C GLY A 41 6.07 -14.15 0.94
N ASN A 42 5.42 -14.74 1.95
CA ASN A 42 4.02 -14.42 2.32
C ASN A 42 3.80 -14.49 3.85
N TYR A 43 4.66 -13.81 4.60
CA TYR A 43 4.64 -13.85 6.06
C TYR A 43 3.28 -13.42 6.65
N GLY A 44 2.67 -14.29 7.45
CA GLY A 44 1.35 -14.08 8.04
C GLY A 44 0.16 -14.30 7.10
N TRP A 45 0.38 -14.79 5.87
CA TRP A 45 -0.67 -15.02 4.88
C TRP A 45 -0.80 -16.49 4.45
N GLY A 46 -2.00 -16.87 4.01
CA GLY A 46 -2.31 -18.21 3.54
C GLY A 46 -2.53 -19.23 4.66
N ASP A 47 -2.61 -20.50 4.27
CA ASP A 47 -3.01 -21.59 5.17
C ASP A 47 -1.82 -22.24 5.92
N ASN A 48 -0.59 -21.85 5.60
CA ASN A 48 0.64 -22.41 6.18
C ASN A 48 1.36 -21.43 7.12
N VAL A 49 0.60 -20.64 7.88
CA VAL A 49 1.17 -19.73 8.88
C VAL A 49 1.71 -20.52 10.08
N VAL A 50 0.98 -21.54 10.52
CA VAL A 50 1.46 -22.57 11.44
C VAL A 50 1.16 -23.92 10.81
N THR A 51 2.17 -24.75 10.58
CA THR A 51 1.98 -26.11 10.06
C THR A 51 2.62 -27.13 10.98
N LEU A 52 1.87 -28.16 11.34
CA LEU A 52 2.27 -29.20 12.28
C LEU A 52 2.39 -30.53 11.55
N TYR A 53 3.46 -31.25 11.84
CA TYR A 53 3.77 -32.56 11.27
C TYR A 53 4.08 -33.54 12.38
N GLY A 54 3.66 -34.79 12.18
CA GLY A 54 3.97 -35.87 13.10
C GLY A 54 5.40 -36.39 12.91
N THR A 55 5.76 -37.37 13.73
CA THR A 55 7.12 -37.94 13.80
C THR A 55 7.61 -38.60 12.51
N GLN A 56 6.69 -39.00 11.62
CA GLN A 56 7.03 -39.59 10.31
C GLN A 56 6.81 -38.59 9.16
N GLY A 57 6.62 -37.31 9.48
CA GLY A 57 6.49 -36.22 8.53
C GLY A 57 5.14 -36.12 7.83
N GLN A 58 4.14 -36.89 8.26
CA GLN A 58 2.76 -36.68 7.85
C GLN A 58 2.23 -35.34 8.38
N LEU A 59 1.48 -34.62 7.55
CA LEU A 59 0.78 -33.40 7.97
C LEU A 59 -0.25 -33.76 9.05
N VAL A 60 -0.16 -33.10 10.21
CA VAL A 60 -1.17 -33.15 11.27
C VAL A 60 -2.21 -32.07 11.02
N ARG A 61 -1.77 -30.82 10.84
CA ARG A 61 -2.65 -29.69 10.51
C ARG A 61 -1.88 -28.49 9.98
N ALA A 62 -2.54 -27.68 9.15
CA ALA A 62 -2.09 -26.36 8.77
C ALA A 62 -3.12 -25.31 9.22
N PHE A 63 -2.65 -24.12 9.59
CA PHE A 63 -3.46 -23.00 10.04
C PHE A 63 -3.05 -21.71 9.32
N GLY A 64 -4.04 -20.96 8.85
CA GLY A 64 -3.93 -19.52 8.64
C GLY A 64 -4.21 -18.75 9.94
N LEU A 65 -3.89 -17.44 9.97
CA LEU A 65 -4.12 -16.62 11.16
C LEU A 65 -5.57 -16.62 11.64
N SER A 66 -6.53 -16.57 10.71
CA SER A 66 -7.95 -16.54 11.03
C SER A 66 -8.50 -17.87 11.58
N ASP A 67 -7.72 -18.96 11.53
CA ASP A 67 -8.12 -20.24 12.13
C ASP A 67 -7.95 -20.25 13.65
N PHE A 68 -7.14 -19.35 14.21
CA PHE A 68 -6.85 -19.30 15.64
C PHE A 68 -6.91 -17.89 16.26
N LEU A 69 -7.05 -16.84 15.44
CA LEU A 69 -7.28 -15.46 15.88
C LEU A 69 -8.59 -14.93 15.30
N PRO A 70 -9.35 -14.12 16.05
CA PRO A 70 -10.51 -13.43 15.50
C PRO A 70 -10.13 -12.51 14.34
N VAL A 71 -11.02 -12.35 13.37
CA VAL A 71 -10.80 -11.50 12.17
C VAL A 71 -10.40 -10.07 12.54
N ALA A 72 -11.06 -9.45 13.52
CA ALA A 72 -10.70 -8.12 14.01
C ALA A 72 -9.26 -8.06 14.56
N TYR A 73 -8.80 -9.13 15.21
CA TYR A 73 -7.44 -9.24 15.72
C TYR A 73 -6.42 -9.33 14.60
N VAL A 74 -6.67 -10.18 13.60
CA VAL A 74 -5.82 -10.28 12.40
C VAL A 74 -5.76 -8.92 11.70
N HIS A 75 -6.88 -8.20 11.61
CA HIS A 75 -6.91 -6.89 10.98
C HIS A 75 -6.16 -5.82 11.75
N ALA A 76 -6.19 -5.86 13.07
CA ALA A 76 -5.50 -4.91 13.92
C ALA A 76 -3.97 -5.09 13.90
N LEU A 77 -3.45 -6.23 13.45
CA LEU A 77 -2.01 -6.49 13.42
C LEU A 77 -1.26 -5.50 12.49
N PRO A 78 -0.03 -5.11 12.85
CA PRO A 78 0.87 -4.37 11.97
C PRO A 78 1.11 -5.12 10.67
N ARG A 79 1.03 -4.43 9.52
CA ARG A 79 1.22 -5.07 8.21
C ARG A 79 1.93 -4.14 7.23
N SER A 80 2.70 -4.74 6.32
CA SER A 80 3.28 -4.09 5.14
C SER A 80 2.51 -4.51 3.88
N VAL A 81 2.98 -4.08 2.70
CA VAL A 81 2.43 -4.49 1.40
C VAL A 81 2.51 -6.01 1.19
N GLY A 82 3.42 -6.72 1.88
CA GLY A 82 3.66 -8.16 1.68
C GLY A 82 3.61 -9.03 2.93
N SER A 83 3.36 -8.47 4.11
CA SER A 83 3.48 -9.24 5.37
C SER A 83 2.57 -8.74 6.48
N ILE A 84 2.10 -9.66 7.33
CA ILE A 84 1.46 -9.35 8.63
C ILE A 84 2.44 -9.71 9.73
N ARG A 85 2.90 -8.73 10.51
CA ARG A 85 3.74 -8.99 11.68
C ARG A 85 2.85 -9.49 12.82
N TRP A 86 2.81 -10.81 13.01
CA TRP A 86 1.84 -11.45 13.91
C TRP A 86 2.44 -12.14 15.12
N ARG A 87 3.74 -12.46 15.14
CA ARG A 87 4.38 -13.20 16.23
C ARG A 87 5.75 -12.65 16.65
N GLY A 88 6.17 -13.10 17.83
CA GLY A 88 7.53 -13.08 18.33
C GLY A 88 8.13 -14.49 18.31
N GLU A 89 8.75 -14.86 19.42
CA GLU A 89 9.39 -16.18 19.58
C GLU A 89 8.38 -17.33 19.60
N ALA A 90 8.87 -18.50 19.22
CA ALA A 90 8.13 -19.76 19.32
C ALA A 90 9.06 -20.83 19.90
N TRP A 91 8.47 -21.76 20.64
CA TRP A 91 9.19 -22.89 21.23
C TRP A 91 8.26 -24.09 21.38
N ILE A 92 8.84 -25.27 21.55
CA ILE A 92 8.09 -26.49 21.88
C ILE A 92 8.18 -26.70 23.39
N ASP A 93 7.03 -26.80 24.04
CA ASP A 93 6.91 -27.33 25.39
C ASP A 93 6.90 -28.86 25.33
N GLU A 94 8.08 -29.45 25.53
CA GLU A 94 8.33 -30.89 25.50
C GLU A 94 7.51 -31.67 26.54
N ARG A 95 7.07 -31.03 27.63
CA ARG A 95 6.32 -31.72 28.68
C ARG A 95 4.90 -32.05 28.23
N ASP A 96 4.25 -31.07 27.63
CA ASP A 96 2.85 -31.17 27.23
C ASP A 96 2.70 -31.39 25.71
N MET A 97 3.82 -31.48 24.98
CA MET A 97 3.87 -31.62 23.52
C MET A 97 3.07 -30.52 22.80
N HIS A 98 3.29 -29.29 23.24
CA HIS A 98 2.66 -28.11 22.66
C HIS A 98 3.68 -27.26 21.92
N LEU A 99 3.35 -26.82 20.71
CA LEU A 99 3.97 -25.63 20.13
C LEU A 99 3.38 -24.41 20.86
N VAL A 100 4.24 -23.55 21.38
CA VAL A 100 3.87 -22.25 21.94
C VAL A 100 4.39 -21.16 21.01
N VAL A 101 3.51 -20.25 20.60
CA VAL A 101 3.85 -19.08 19.78
C VAL A 101 3.43 -17.82 20.51
N ALA A 102 4.39 -16.92 20.74
CA ALA A 102 4.11 -15.59 21.25
C ALA A 102 3.44 -14.75 20.15
N VAL A 103 2.11 -14.58 20.23
CA VAL A 103 1.33 -13.79 19.26
C VAL A 103 1.32 -12.33 19.70
N LEU A 104 1.63 -11.43 18.76
CA LEU A 104 1.71 -10.00 19.01
C LEU A 104 0.35 -9.44 19.45
N VAL A 105 0.36 -8.56 20.46
CA VAL A 105 -0.81 -7.77 20.84
C VAL A 105 -0.84 -6.49 19.99
N PRO A 106 -1.90 -6.25 19.19
CA PRO A 106 -2.01 -5.08 18.34
C PRO A 106 -1.86 -3.75 19.10
N THR A 107 -1.21 -2.78 18.48
CA THR A 107 -1.08 -1.40 18.98
C THR A 107 -1.59 -0.39 17.97
N ALA A 108 -2.04 0.77 18.47
CA ALA A 108 -2.55 1.85 17.63
C ALA A 108 -1.47 2.40 16.68
N ASP A 109 -0.23 2.50 17.16
CA ASP A 109 0.91 2.74 16.29
C ASP A 109 1.31 1.42 15.62
N ARG A 110 1.11 1.34 14.30
CA ARG A 110 1.44 0.17 13.47
C ARG A 110 2.92 0.13 13.08
N ASN A 111 3.66 1.22 13.30
CA ASN A 111 5.09 1.32 13.03
C ASN A 111 5.93 1.13 14.30
N SER A 112 5.36 1.35 15.49
CA SER A 112 6.04 1.08 16.76
C SER A 112 5.70 -0.30 17.34
N PRO A 113 6.65 -0.98 18.01
CA PRO A 113 6.42 -2.33 18.50
C PRO A 113 5.46 -2.43 19.69
N GLY A 114 5.24 -1.38 20.49
CA GLY A 114 4.41 -1.48 21.70
C GLY A 114 4.51 -0.29 22.66
N ILE A 115 3.91 -0.42 23.85
CA ILE A 115 3.98 0.58 24.92
C ILE A 115 5.42 0.59 25.48
N ASN A 116 6.12 1.72 25.39
CA ASN A 116 7.57 1.87 25.70
C ASN A 116 8.55 1.26 24.69
N GLY A 117 8.08 0.90 23.47
CA GLY A 117 8.95 0.42 22.38
C GLY A 117 9.24 -1.09 22.39
N ALA A 118 8.78 -1.84 23.40
CA ALA A 118 8.82 -3.30 23.41
C ALA A 118 7.43 -3.87 23.07
N PRO A 119 7.34 -4.90 22.23
CA PRO A 119 6.07 -5.54 21.88
C PRO A 119 5.50 -6.39 23.01
N ASP A 120 4.19 -6.26 23.20
CA ASP A 120 3.38 -7.12 24.07
C ASP A 120 3.00 -8.40 23.31
N TYR A 121 2.99 -9.55 23.99
CA TYR A 121 2.61 -10.83 23.40
C TYR A 121 1.64 -11.62 24.27
N VAL A 122 0.90 -12.52 23.63
CA VAL A 122 0.07 -13.54 24.26
C VAL A 122 0.45 -14.91 23.70
N ASP A 123 0.65 -15.89 24.59
CA ASP A 123 0.98 -17.25 24.18
C ASP A 123 -0.25 -17.94 23.58
N VAL A 124 -0.15 -18.33 22.30
CA VAL A 124 -1.08 -19.26 21.66
C VAL A 124 -0.42 -20.63 21.61
N ARG A 125 -1.18 -21.67 21.99
CA ARG A 125 -0.67 -23.04 22.08
C ARG A 125 -1.34 -23.95 21.06
N PHE A 126 -0.58 -24.87 20.50
CA PHE A 126 -1.06 -25.89 19.56
C PHE A 126 -0.57 -27.26 20.00
N ASP A 127 -1.50 -28.21 20.09
CA ASP A 127 -1.19 -29.60 20.37
C ASP A 127 -0.53 -30.25 19.15
N LEU A 128 0.74 -30.65 19.30
CA LEU A 128 1.55 -31.20 18.22
C LEU A 128 1.05 -32.55 17.72
N VAL A 129 0.36 -33.31 18.58
CA VAL A 129 -0.11 -34.66 18.27
C VAL A 129 -1.46 -34.62 17.56
N THR A 130 -2.38 -33.80 18.06
CA THR A 130 -3.77 -33.75 17.59
C THR A 130 -4.04 -32.61 16.61
N GLY A 131 -3.15 -31.62 16.53
CA GLY A 131 -3.38 -30.41 15.76
C GLY A 131 -4.51 -29.56 16.33
N ARG A 132 -4.81 -29.65 17.62
CA ARG A 132 -5.82 -28.79 18.26
C ARG A 132 -5.18 -27.51 18.74
N GLN A 133 -5.74 -26.37 18.35
CA GLN A 133 -5.39 -25.09 18.96
C GLN A 133 -6.02 -24.99 20.36
N LEU A 134 -5.24 -24.51 21.31
CA LEU A 134 -5.66 -24.20 22.66
C LEU A 134 -5.78 -22.68 22.77
N PRO A 135 -7.02 -22.14 22.86
CA PRO A 135 -7.22 -20.71 22.92
C PRO A 135 -6.49 -20.09 24.11
N PRO A 136 -5.80 -18.95 23.93
CA PRO A 136 -5.37 -18.16 25.07
C PRO A 136 -6.59 -17.78 25.93
N THR A 137 -6.40 -17.71 27.24
CA THR A 137 -7.46 -17.36 28.20
C THR A 137 -6.92 -16.39 29.25
N GLY A 138 -7.82 -15.79 30.02
CA GLY A 138 -7.46 -14.90 31.12
C GLY A 138 -7.47 -13.41 30.76
N PRO A 139 -7.13 -12.54 31.73
CA PRO A 139 -7.33 -11.10 31.62
C PRO A 139 -6.46 -10.46 30.53
N VAL A 140 -5.23 -10.94 30.32
CA VAL A 140 -4.32 -10.40 29.29
C VAL A 140 -4.89 -10.64 27.89
N TRP A 141 -5.44 -11.82 27.64
CA TRP A 141 -6.09 -12.12 26.36
C TRP A 141 -7.37 -11.30 26.15
N ALA A 142 -8.19 -11.16 27.20
CA ALA A 142 -9.40 -10.33 27.13
C ALA A 142 -9.07 -8.87 26.80
N GLU A 143 -8.01 -8.31 27.39
CA GLU A 143 -7.54 -6.96 27.07
C GLU A 143 -7.02 -6.86 25.63
N ALA A 144 -6.24 -7.84 25.17
CA ALA A 144 -5.74 -7.90 23.81
C ALA A 144 -6.88 -7.91 22.77
N LEU A 145 -7.96 -8.66 23.03
CA LEU A 145 -9.16 -8.67 22.20
C LEU A 145 -9.85 -7.31 22.15
N LEU A 146 -10.02 -6.64 23.30
CA LEU A 146 -10.63 -5.31 23.36
C LEU A 146 -9.79 -4.27 22.59
N ARG A 147 -8.46 -4.36 22.69
CA ARG A 147 -7.52 -3.47 21.99
C ARG A 147 -7.58 -3.70 20.48
N ALA A 148 -7.56 -4.96 20.06
CA ALA A 148 -7.73 -5.35 18.66
C ALA A 148 -9.03 -4.81 18.06
N GLU A 149 -10.15 -4.97 18.77
CA GLU A 149 -11.46 -4.50 18.31
C GLU A 149 -11.48 -2.98 18.14
N ALA A 150 -10.94 -2.22 19.10
CA ALA A 150 -10.87 -0.77 19.01
C ALA A 150 -10.02 -0.29 17.82
N ILE A 151 -8.89 -0.96 17.56
CA ILE A 151 -8.03 -0.66 16.40
C ILE A 151 -8.75 -1.03 15.10
N HIS A 152 -9.41 -2.19 15.04
CA HIS A 152 -10.16 -2.62 13.86
C HIS A 152 -11.25 -1.61 13.50
N GLN A 153 -12.06 -1.17 14.47
CA GLN A 153 -13.10 -0.16 14.24
C GLN A 153 -12.53 1.19 13.79
N ALA A 154 -11.36 1.58 14.31
CA ALA A 154 -10.68 2.80 13.87
C ALA A 154 -10.20 2.67 12.41
N LEU A 155 -9.63 1.53 12.03
CA LEU A 155 -9.21 1.24 10.66
C LEU A 155 -10.38 1.21 9.69
N GLU A 156 -11.51 0.58 10.06
CA GLU A 156 -12.71 0.58 9.22
C GLU A 156 -13.26 1.99 9.01
N LYS A 157 -13.21 2.84 10.03
CA LYS A 157 -13.63 4.24 9.92
C LYS A 157 -12.69 5.04 9.01
N GLU A 158 -11.38 4.85 9.14
CA GLU A 158 -10.38 5.49 8.28
C GLU A 158 -10.55 5.05 6.82
N GLU A 159 -10.67 3.75 6.56
CA GLU A 159 -10.93 3.19 5.23
C GLU A 159 -12.23 3.73 4.64
N ALA A 160 -13.30 3.85 5.43
CA ALA A 160 -14.55 4.44 4.98
C ALA A 160 -14.41 5.93 4.60
N ILE A 161 -13.61 6.70 5.36
CA ILE A 161 -13.30 8.10 5.03
C ILE A 161 -12.47 8.18 3.74
N GLU A 162 -11.43 7.36 3.61
CA GLU A 162 -10.59 7.30 2.41
C GLU A 162 -11.40 6.89 1.18
N LEU A 163 -12.27 5.88 1.30
CA LEU A 163 -13.15 5.44 0.22
C LEU A 163 -14.17 6.52 -0.15
N ALA A 164 -14.76 7.19 0.83
CA ALA A 164 -15.66 8.31 0.58
C ALA A 164 -14.93 9.45 -0.17
N ALA A 165 -13.72 9.81 0.25
CA ALA A 165 -12.88 10.81 -0.41
C ALA A 165 -12.37 10.37 -1.80
N PHE A 166 -12.20 9.07 -2.02
CA PHE A 166 -11.86 8.50 -3.31
C PHE A 166 -13.02 8.59 -4.31
N VAL A 167 -14.25 8.31 -3.83
CA VAL A 167 -15.48 8.32 -4.62
C VAL A 167 -15.99 9.75 -4.89
N ALA A 168 -15.80 10.66 -3.93
CA ALA A 168 -16.25 12.04 -4.05
C ALA A 168 -15.70 12.72 -5.32
N PRO A 169 -16.48 13.64 -5.95
CA PRO A 169 -15.95 14.52 -6.99
C PRO A 169 -14.68 15.23 -6.52
N LEU A 170 -13.69 15.32 -7.40
CA LEU A 170 -12.43 15.98 -7.10
C LEU A 170 -12.61 17.48 -7.34
N GLU A 171 -12.41 18.26 -6.29
CA GLU A 171 -12.45 19.72 -6.32
C GLU A 171 -11.03 20.28 -6.42
N ALA A 172 -10.89 21.42 -7.11
CA ALA A 172 -9.63 22.15 -7.13
C ALA A 172 -9.29 22.68 -5.73
N PRO A 173 -8.00 22.71 -5.33
CA PRO A 173 -7.60 23.22 -4.02
C PRO A 173 -7.93 24.71 -3.89
N VAL A 174 -8.35 25.09 -2.69
CA VAL A 174 -8.46 26.50 -2.31
C VAL A 174 -7.11 26.96 -1.76
N GLY A 175 -6.60 28.08 -2.27
CA GLY A 175 -5.34 28.68 -1.81
C GLY A 175 -4.11 28.24 -2.59
N ASN A 176 -2.93 28.50 -2.01
CA ASN A 176 -1.62 28.38 -2.66
C ASN A 176 -0.77 27.20 -2.15
N ASP A 177 -1.37 26.20 -1.49
CA ASP A 177 -0.64 25.00 -1.05
C ASP A 177 -0.16 24.18 -2.26
N HIS A 178 1.14 24.21 -2.50
CA HIS A 178 1.78 23.57 -3.66
C HIS A 178 1.46 22.07 -3.72
N MET A 179 1.54 21.36 -2.58
CA MET A 179 1.28 19.92 -2.53
C MET A 179 -0.19 19.57 -2.79
N ALA A 180 -1.13 20.42 -2.38
CA ALA A 180 -2.54 20.27 -2.70
C ALA A 180 -2.78 20.40 -4.21
N TRP A 181 -2.12 21.36 -4.87
CA TRP A 181 -2.18 21.52 -6.32
C TRP A 181 -1.57 20.34 -7.07
N LEU A 182 -0.38 19.87 -6.68
CA LEU A 182 0.22 18.67 -7.28
C LEU A 182 -0.69 17.44 -7.14
N ARG A 183 -1.24 17.20 -5.93
CA ARG A 183 -2.18 16.09 -5.70
C ARG A 183 -3.45 16.24 -6.53
N TYR A 184 -3.99 17.45 -6.66
CA TYR A 184 -5.16 17.70 -7.50
C TYR A 184 -4.89 17.38 -8.96
N LEU A 185 -3.81 17.91 -9.52
CA LEU A 185 -3.46 17.72 -10.93
C LEU A 185 -3.22 16.24 -11.26
N ALA A 186 -2.47 15.53 -10.42
CA ALA A 186 -2.24 14.09 -10.58
C ALA A 186 -3.56 13.30 -10.52
N ARG A 187 -4.42 13.59 -9.54
CA ARG A 187 -5.73 12.91 -9.42
C ARG A 187 -6.69 13.26 -10.56
N ALA A 188 -6.66 14.50 -11.05
CA ALA A 188 -7.46 14.96 -12.17
C ALA A 188 -7.08 14.21 -13.44
N TYR A 189 -5.77 14.07 -13.71
CA TYR A 189 -5.27 13.31 -14.84
C TYR A 189 -5.78 11.87 -14.84
N VAL A 190 -5.63 11.11 -13.75
CA VAL A 190 -6.09 9.71 -13.66
C VAL A 190 -7.63 9.58 -13.62
N ARG A 191 -8.38 10.68 -13.45
CA ARG A 191 -9.85 10.68 -13.60
C ARG A 191 -10.28 10.94 -15.04
N LEU A 192 -9.47 11.64 -15.81
CA LEU A 192 -9.76 11.99 -17.22
C LEU A 192 -9.19 10.95 -18.18
N GLU A 193 -7.98 10.47 -17.91
CA GLU A 193 -7.33 9.40 -18.65
C GLU A 193 -7.52 8.08 -17.90
N SER A 194 -7.82 7.00 -18.62
CA SER A 194 -8.11 5.69 -18.04
C SER A 194 -6.87 4.99 -17.48
N ASP A 195 -5.68 5.27 -18.03
CA ASP A 195 -4.38 4.74 -17.58
C ASP A 195 -3.23 5.63 -18.09
N GLY A 196 -2.15 5.75 -17.31
CA GLY A 196 -0.91 6.41 -17.75
C GLY A 196 -0.18 7.17 -16.64
N TRP A 197 1.08 7.51 -16.92
CA TRP A 197 1.91 8.36 -16.06
C TRP A 197 1.95 9.78 -16.64
N SER A 198 2.05 10.77 -15.77
CA SER A 198 2.18 12.18 -16.17
C SER A 198 3.29 12.87 -15.41
N THR A 199 3.93 13.84 -16.07
CA THR A 199 4.70 14.88 -15.37
C THR A 199 3.72 15.92 -14.87
N THR A 200 3.65 16.12 -13.56
CA THR A 200 2.68 17.03 -12.93
C THR A 200 3.39 18.26 -12.39
N ILE A 201 2.99 19.45 -12.82
CA ILE A 201 3.67 20.70 -12.47
C ILE A 201 2.64 21.70 -11.93
N ALA A 202 2.85 22.13 -10.68
CA ALA A 202 2.10 23.21 -10.06
C ALA A 202 2.97 24.46 -10.00
N ILE A 203 2.71 25.43 -10.90
CA ILE A 203 3.45 26.69 -10.95
C ILE A 203 3.06 27.52 -9.72
N GLU A 204 4.04 27.84 -8.88
CA GLU A 204 3.81 28.62 -7.68
C GLU A 204 3.56 30.11 -7.96
N LEU A 205 3.25 30.89 -6.92
CA LEU A 205 3.09 32.33 -7.03
C LEU A 205 4.48 33.02 -7.07
N PRO A 206 4.61 34.20 -7.73
CA PRO A 206 5.90 34.89 -7.86
C PRO A 206 6.59 35.30 -6.56
N ASP A 207 5.86 35.35 -5.44
CA ASP A 207 6.40 35.67 -4.12
C ASP A 207 6.92 34.44 -3.36
N SER A 208 6.73 33.23 -3.89
CA SER A 208 7.33 32.00 -3.37
C SER A 208 8.83 31.92 -3.68
N SER A 209 9.60 31.37 -2.74
CA SER A 209 11.02 31.02 -2.97
C SER A 209 11.21 29.99 -4.07
N ASP A 210 10.21 29.14 -4.31
CA ASP A 210 10.29 28.02 -5.25
C ASP A 210 9.70 28.36 -6.63
N PHE A 211 9.24 29.60 -6.84
CA PHE A 211 8.63 30.04 -8.10
C PHE A 211 9.51 29.73 -9.32
N GLU A 212 10.75 30.22 -9.33
CA GLU A 212 11.66 30.01 -10.46
C GLU A 212 11.98 28.52 -10.68
N ALA A 213 12.06 27.73 -9.60
CA ALA A 213 12.27 26.28 -9.70
C ALA A 213 11.08 25.59 -10.41
N THR A 214 9.84 25.95 -10.07
CA THR A 214 8.65 25.38 -10.75
C THR A 214 8.51 25.85 -12.21
N VAL A 215 8.96 27.07 -12.53
CA VAL A 215 9.05 27.57 -13.92
C VAL A 215 10.09 26.79 -14.72
N ASP A 216 11.27 26.55 -14.13
CA ASP A 216 12.33 25.76 -14.75
C ASP A 216 11.91 24.29 -14.93
N GLU A 217 11.15 23.74 -13.99
CA GLU A 217 10.55 22.41 -14.12
C GLU A 217 9.60 22.33 -15.32
N LEU A 218 8.72 23.32 -15.49
CA LEU A 218 7.86 23.42 -16.67
C LEU A 218 8.66 23.50 -17.96
N ARG A 219 9.65 24.38 -18.02
CA ARG A 219 10.52 24.52 -19.20
C ARG A 219 11.18 23.18 -19.54
N GLY A 220 11.77 22.53 -18.54
CA GLY A 220 12.42 21.23 -18.72
C GLY A 220 11.45 20.15 -19.18
N ALA A 221 10.22 20.12 -18.67
CA ALA A 221 9.21 19.16 -19.09
C ALA A 221 8.78 19.37 -20.55
N LEU A 222 8.58 20.62 -20.96
CA LEU A 222 8.25 20.98 -22.34
C LEU A 222 9.39 20.62 -23.32
N GLU A 223 10.63 20.96 -22.95
CA GLU A 223 11.81 20.65 -23.76
C GLU A 223 12.05 19.15 -23.89
N ARG A 224 11.95 18.39 -22.79
CA ARG A 224 12.05 16.92 -22.81
C ARG A 224 10.97 16.31 -23.70
N SER A 225 9.73 16.79 -23.59
CA SER A 225 8.61 16.29 -24.42
C SER A 225 8.76 16.59 -25.91
N ALA A 226 9.50 17.65 -26.25
CA ALA A 226 9.81 17.98 -27.63
C ALA A 226 10.95 17.11 -28.22
N GLN A 227 11.83 16.59 -27.37
CA GLN A 227 13.02 15.82 -27.80
C GLN A 227 12.83 14.30 -27.72
N ASP A 228 12.03 13.84 -26.76
CA ASP A 228 11.86 12.42 -26.46
C ASP A 228 10.43 11.96 -26.77
N ALA A 229 10.32 10.98 -27.68
CA ALA A 229 9.04 10.44 -28.05
C ALA A 229 8.36 9.56 -27.00
N SER A 230 9.11 9.14 -25.98
CA SER A 230 8.62 8.40 -24.83
C SER A 230 8.24 9.28 -23.63
N ALA A 231 8.42 10.60 -23.74
CA ALA A 231 8.05 11.52 -22.68
C ALA A 231 6.57 11.41 -22.30
N LEU A 232 6.32 11.51 -20.99
CA LEU A 232 5.00 11.42 -20.39
C LEU A 232 4.12 12.61 -20.77
N SER A 233 2.79 12.45 -20.66
CA SER A 233 1.84 13.57 -20.70
C SER A 233 2.22 14.63 -19.66
N ILE A 234 2.01 15.90 -19.98
CA ILE A 234 2.29 17.01 -19.05
C ILE A 234 0.98 17.53 -18.49
N VAL A 235 0.88 17.68 -17.17
CA VAL A 235 -0.30 18.22 -16.48
C VAL A 235 0.12 19.45 -15.69
N ILE A 236 -0.44 20.61 -16.03
CA ILE A 236 0.01 21.91 -15.56
C ILE A 236 -1.13 22.64 -14.85
N GLY A 237 -0.84 23.30 -13.74
CA GLY A 237 -1.78 24.21 -13.07
C GLY A 237 -1.06 25.26 -12.24
N SER A 238 -1.83 26.19 -11.68
CA SER A 238 -1.32 27.19 -10.73
C SER A 238 -2.46 27.67 -9.82
N PRO A 239 -2.16 28.04 -8.55
CA PRO A 239 -3.07 28.80 -7.71
C PRO A 239 -3.56 30.11 -8.35
N SER A 240 -2.75 30.71 -9.23
CA SER A 240 -3.10 31.95 -9.94
C SER A 240 -3.22 31.71 -11.44
N GLN A 241 -4.40 32.03 -11.96
CA GLN A 241 -4.70 31.86 -13.38
C GLN A 241 -3.93 32.86 -14.26
N ASP A 242 -3.62 34.04 -13.73
CA ASP A 242 -2.82 35.04 -14.45
C ASP A 242 -1.35 34.59 -14.54
N VAL A 243 -0.81 34.02 -13.45
CA VAL A 243 0.55 33.47 -13.41
C VAL A 243 0.67 32.27 -14.35
N LEU A 244 -0.31 31.36 -14.32
CA LEU A 244 -0.38 30.24 -15.25
C LEU A 244 -0.29 30.70 -16.71
N LEU A 245 -1.11 31.68 -17.09
CA LEU A 245 -1.15 32.17 -18.47
C LEU A 245 0.15 32.88 -18.87
N ASP A 246 0.71 33.73 -18.01
CA ASP A 246 1.97 34.43 -18.29
C ASP A 246 3.12 33.44 -18.50
N VAL A 247 3.32 32.54 -17.53
CA VAL A 247 4.39 31.55 -17.57
C VAL A 247 4.20 30.59 -18.74
N LEU A 248 3.00 30.04 -18.93
CA LEU A 248 2.73 29.10 -20.02
C LEU A 248 2.96 29.75 -21.39
N SER A 249 2.47 30.97 -21.61
CA SER A 249 2.65 31.68 -22.87
C SER A 249 4.13 31.97 -23.14
N ARG A 250 4.87 32.38 -22.10
CA ARG A 250 6.30 32.68 -22.20
C ARG A 250 7.12 31.43 -22.52
N GLU A 251 6.92 30.34 -21.78
CA GLU A 251 7.74 29.13 -21.95
C GLU A 251 7.33 28.35 -23.21
N ALA A 252 6.03 28.22 -23.52
CA ALA A 252 5.59 27.59 -24.77
C ALA A 252 6.00 28.40 -26.01
N GLY A 253 6.00 29.73 -25.93
CA GLY A 253 6.44 30.62 -27.02
C GLY A 253 7.91 30.46 -27.42
N ARG A 254 8.73 29.84 -26.56
CA ARG A 254 10.15 29.51 -26.86
C ARG A 254 10.31 28.24 -27.68
N LEU A 255 9.29 27.40 -27.73
CA LEU A 255 9.34 26.14 -28.48
C LEU A 255 9.23 26.39 -30.00
N PRO A 256 9.92 25.60 -30.83
CA PRO A 256 9.72 25.59 -32.27
C PRO A 256 8.27 25.25 -32.67
N LEU A 257 7.91 25.60 -33.90
CA LEU A 257 6.64 25.17 -34.51
C LEU A 257 6.54 23.64 -34.49
N ALA A 258 5.38 23.11 -34.09
CA ALA A 258 5.07 21.69 -34.00
C ALA A 258 5.99 20.88 -33.06
N ALA A 259 6.71 21.53 -32.13
CA ALA A 259 7.63 20.88 -31.21
C ALA A 259 6.98 19.80 -30.31
N LEU A 260 5.67 19.90 -30.08
CA LEU A 260 4.88 18.98 -29.25
C LEU A 260 3.85 18.20 -30.08
N ASP A 261 4.07 18.02 -31.39
CA ASP A 261 3.15 17.26 -32.24
C ASP A 261 2.92 15.84 -31.70
N GLY A 262 1.65 15.45 -31.60
CA GLY A 262 1.22 14.19 -31.02
C GLY A 262 1.36 14.06 -29.49
N ARG A 263 1.83 15.08 -28.78
CA ARG A 263 1.99 15.08 -27.32
C ARG A 263 0.73 15.55 -26.61
N SER A 264 0.41 14.95 -25.47
CA SER A 264 -0.72 15.37 -24.63
C SER A 264 -0.27 16.40 -23.59
N VAL A 265 -0.93 17.54 -23.56
CA VAL A 265 -0.76 18.57 -22.53
C VAL A 265 -2.12 18.86 -21.90
N HIS A 266 -2.21 18.70 -20.58
CA HIS A 266 -3.40 18.96 -19.80
C HIS A 266 -3.18 20.23 -18.98
N VAL A 267 -4.08 21.20 -19.08
CA VAL A 267 -3.94 22.48 -18.36
C VAL A 267 -5.15 22.72 -17.48
N ALA A 268 -4.91 22.84 -16.17
CA ALA A 268 -5.90 23.20 -15.18
C ALA A 268 -6.12 24.71 -15.16
N THR A 269 -7.23 25.13 -15.76
CA THR A 269 -7.61 26.54 -15.86
C THR A 269 -9.12 26.72 -15.77
N THR A 270 -9.59 27.95 -15.68
CA THR A 270 -11.04 28.25 -15.73
C THR A 270 -11.51 28.29 -17.18
N ARG A 271 -12.82 28.05 -17.42
CA ARG A 271 -13.41 28.22 -18.77
C ARG A 271 -13.17 29.59 -19.40
N ARG A 272 -13.06 30.63 -18.57
CA ARG A 272 -12.77 32.00 -19.02
C ARG A 272 -11.41 32.10 -19.73
N ASN A 273 -10.44 31.30 -19.30
CA ASN A 273 -9.06 31.37 -19.76
C ASN A 273 -8.69 30.30 -20.79
N GLU A 274 -9.61 29.37 -21.07
CA GLU A 274 -9.41 28.30 -22.06
C GLU A 274 -8.92 28.83 -23.42
N ALA A 275 -9.52 29.90 -23.95
CA ALA A 275 -9.12 30.47 -25.23
C ALA A 275 -7.66 30.97 -25.21
N ALA A 276 -7.24 31.61 -24.11
CA ALA A 276 -5.87 32.10 -23.96
C ALA A 276 -4.86 30.95 -23.87
N VAL A 277 -5.18 29.89 -23.11
CA VAL A 277 -4.35 28.66 -23.05
C VAL A 277 -4.23 28.01 -24.43
N ARG A 278 -5.34 27.88 -25.17
CA ARG A 278 -5.33 27.34 -26.52
C ARG A 278 -4.45 28.16 -27.46
N THR A 279 -4.53 29.49 -27.38
CA THR A 279 -3.65 30.37 -28.16
C THR A 279 -2.19 30.21 -27.78
N ALA A 280 -1.86 30.14 -26.49
CA ALA A 280 -0.49 29.99 -26.01
C ALA A 280 0.20 28.70 -26.52
N LEU A 281 -0.56 27.61 -26.69
CA LEU A 281 -0.05 26.31 -27.12
C LEU A 281 -0.26 26.01 -28.61
N ALA A 282 -0.98 26.87 -29.35
CA ALA A 282 -1.45 26.56 -30.71
C ALA A 282 -0.32 26.22 -31.68
N HIS A 283 0.81 26.92 -31.63
CA HIS A 283 1.94 26.67 -32.55
C HIS A 283 2.72 25.41 -32.19
N THR A 284 2.57 24.87 -30.98
CA THR A 284 3.36 23.72 -30.53
C THR A 284 2.88 22.40 -31.12
N GLY A 285 1.63 22.31 -31.61
CA GLY A 285 1.05 21.06 -32.11
C GLY A 285 0.56 20.09 -31.02
N ALA A 286 0.61 20.48 -29.75
CA ALA A 286 0.16 19.65 -28.64
C ALA A 286 -1.35 19.33 -28.72
N ARG A 287 -1.72 18.10 -28.35
CA ARG A 287 -3.09 17.72 -28.01
C ARG A 287 -3.44 18.28 -26.64
N LEU A 288 -4.19 19.37 -26.63
CA LEU A 288 -4.55 20.10 -25.42
C LEU A 288 -5.89 19.62 -24.83
N THR A 289 -5.84 19.21 -23.56
CA THR A 289 -7.02 18.94 -22.72
C THR A 289 -7.13 20.01 -21.63
N ILE A 290 -8.30 20.63 -21.49
CA ILE A 290 -8.56 21.61 -20.44
C ILE A 290 -9.18 20.91 -19.24
N ILE A 291 -8.60 21.13 -18.08
CA ILE A 291 -9.15 20.71 -16.79
C ILE A 291 -9.81 21.94 -16.17
N ASP A 292 -11.14 22.02 -16.23
CA ASP A 292 -11.89 23.17 -15.70
C ASP A 292 -11.87 23.14 -14.16
N VAL A 293 -11.10 24.05 -13.55
CA VAL A 293 -10.93 24.10 -12.08
C VAL A 293 -12.21 24.49 -11.34
N ASP A 294 -13.19 25.06 -12.03
CA ASP A 294 -14.50 25.43 -11.45
C ASP A 294 -15.51 24.27 -11.51
N THR A 295 -15.18 23.16 -12.20
CA THR A 295 -16.06 21.99 -12.35
C THR A 295 -15.49 20.78 -11.60
N PRO A 296 -16.17 20.26 -10.57
CA PRO A 296 -15.73 19.05 -9.89
C PRO A 296 -15.64 17.84 -10.84
N ILE A 297 -14.54 17.09 -10.77
CA ILE A 297 -14.29 15.95 -11.66
C ILE A 297 -14.83 14.68 -10.99
N PRO A 298 -15.90 14.04 -11.49
CA PRO A 298 -16.42 12.81 -10.90
C PRO A 298 -15.38 11.68 -10.96
N GLN A 299 -15.49 10.71 -10.05
CA GLN A 299 -14.69 9.48 -10.13
C GLN A 299 -15.26 8.56 -11.23
N GLN A 300 -14.38 7.82 -11.90
CA GLN A 300 -14.80 6.86 -12.93
C GLN A 300 -15.56 5.67 -12.30
N PRO A 301 -16.75 5.28 -12.81
CA PRO A 301 -17.53 4.18 -12.26
C PRO A 301 -16.75 2.86 -12.13
N GLU A 302 -15.91 2.54 -13.12
CA GLU A 302 -15.08 1.33 -13.14
C GLU A 302 -14.05 1.31 -12.00
N ARG A 303 -13.50 2.48 -11.64
CA ARG A 303 -12.55 2.62 -10.53
C ARG A 303 -13.24 2.55 -9.18
N ILE A 304 -14.48 3.06 -9.07
CA ILE A 304 -15.31 2.88 -7.86
C ILE A 304 -15.58 1.40 -7.62
N GLU A 305 -15.97 0.68 -8.67
CA GLU A 305 -16.27 -0.76 -8.57
C GLU A 305 -15.02 -1.57 -8.19
N ARG A 306 -13.86 -1.24 -8.76
CA ARG A 306 -12.58 -1.85 -8.39
C ARG A 306 -12.23 -1.60 -6.92
N ALA A 307 -12.29 -0.34 -6.48
CA ALA A 307 -12.01 0.04 -5.10
C ALA A 307 -12.94 -0.67 -4.08
N ARG A 308 -14.21 -0.88 -4.44
CA ARG A 308 -15.16 -1.66 -3.61
C ARG A 308 -14.75 -3.12 -3.50
N LYS A 309 -14.47 -3.77 -4.63
CA LYS A 309 -14.00 -5.17 -4.66
C LYS A 309 -12.70 -5.36 -3.88
N ASP A 310 -11.78 -4.40 -3.98
CA ASP A 310 -10.52 -4.44 -3.26
C ASP A 310 -10.73 -4.28 -1.75
N SER A 311 -11.60 -3.36 -1.33
CA SER A 311 -12.01 -3.22 0.08
C SER A 311 -12.67 -4.49 0.62
N GLU A 312 -13.54 -5.14 -0.15
CA GLU A 312 -14.16 -6.42 0.24
C GLU A 312 -13.12 -7.54 0.41
N LYS A 313 -12.17 -7.68 -0.53
CA LYS A 313 -11.08 -8.67 -0.42
C LYS A 313 -10.19 -8.44 0.79
N ILE A 314 -9.91 -7.18 1.12
CA ILE A 314 -9.16 -6.82 2.33
C ILE A 314 -9.96 -7.30 3.55
N LYS A 315 -11.26 -6.98 3.64
CA LYS A 315 -12.11 -7.38 4.78
C LYS A 315 -12.17 -8.90 4.96
N GLU A 316 -12.20 -9.66 3.87
CA GLU A 316 -12.19 -11.13 3.90
C GLU A 316 -10.84 -11.75 4.29
N GLY A 317 -9.77 -10.96 4.44
CA GLY A 317 -8.43 -11.46 4.73
C GLY A 317 -7.80 -12.25 3.58
N ARG A 318 -8.32 -12.09 2.36
CA ARG A 318 -7.92 -12.82 1.14
C ARG A 318 -7.13 -11.97 0.14
N GLY A 319 -6.85 -10.70 0.46
CA GLY A 319 -6.17 -9.77 -0.43
C GLY A 319 -4.71 -9.52 -0.04
N LEU A 320 -3.79 -9.90 -0.92
CA LEU A 320 -2.43 -9.36 -0.96
C LEU A 320 -2.18 -8.76 -2.36
N VAL A 321 -1.58 -7.57 -2.35
CA VAL A 321 -0.89 -6.86 -3.46
C VAL A 321 -1.79 -6.29 -4.58
N GLU A 322 -2.30 -5.07 -4.37
CA GLU A 322 -2.44 -3.98 -5.37
C GLU A 322 -3.34 -2.84 -4.88
N ALA A 323 -4.12 -3.07 -3.81
CA ALA A 323 -4.99 -2.08 -3.19
C ALA A 323 -4.23 -1.04 -2.34
N VAL A 324 -3.11 -0.53 -2.86
CA VAL A 324 -2.66 0.80 -2.47
C VAL A 324 -3.48 1.74 -3.34
N MET A 325 -4.54 2.32 -2.76
CA MET A 325 -5.18 3.52 -3.31
C MET A 325 -4.07 4.38 -3.98
N PRO A 326 -4.18 4.76 -5.27
CA PRO A 326 -3.07 5.34 -6.03
C PRO A 326 -2.57 6.72 -5.53
N GLY A 327 -2.88 7.11 -4.30
CA GLY A 327 -2.34 8.29 -3.62
C GLY A 327 -1.14 8.04 -2.70
N LYS A 328 -0.81 6.79 -2.31
CA LYS A 328 0.37 6.51 -1.46
C LYS A 328 1.65 6.17 -2.25
N ALA A 329 1.55 5.92 -3.56
CA ALA A 329 2.69 5.62 -4.44
C ALA A 329 3.14 6.81 -5.31
N ALA A 330 2.66 8.02 -5.04
CA ALA A 330 3.32 9.23 -5.54
C ALA A 330 4.56 9.46 -4.65
N GLY A 331 5.67 8.82 -5.04
CA GLY A 331 6.96 8.97 -4.40
C GLY A 331 7.34 10.45 -4.33
N TYR A 332 7.38 10.95 -3.10
CA TYR A 332 8.24 12.05 -2.69
C TYR A 332 9.12 11.48 -1.58
N GLU A 333 10.25 10.91 -2.00
CA GLU A 333 11.52 10.96 -1.27
C GLU A 333 12.44 11.90 -2.06
#